data_AF-S8BF50-F1
#
_entry.id   AF-S8BF50-F1
#
_cell.length_a   1.000
_cell.length_b   1.000
_cell.length_c   1.000
_cell.angle_alpha   90.00
_cell.angle_beta   90.00
_cell.angle_gamma   90.00
#
_symmetry.space_group_name_H-M   'P 1'
#
loop_
_entity.id
_entity.type
_entity.pdbx_description
1 polymer ?
#
loop_
_entity_poly.entity_id
_entity_poly.type
_entity_poly.pdbx_seq_one_letter_code
_entity_poly.pdbx_strand_id
1 'polypeptide(L)'
;MSADPQELANMPELTEKDLKSILPRDDSFTPPRILILCPDKALAPYSASEPWYIFKQAGCVIEFATENGDVPKADQRMLERSKFRDFIGAGLEHIERFYAMAGSDEYLSPRKWSDPSFSLLVYDAVYLTTGFDTRMRQFVESESLHKLMASYFPLSKRRTIVHRSPTFSDKIKRRSTVLPNPEAHLPTVITDKQKDELDHLEGPRKVVAAMGKGVLVLTMSNIVDSLTEEERKSAEEECTIRLDALAEQKKKEEEEAKQKKAHRRSTSLAMKIKPLQRSNTTGSLFKSTKDMPSTSEKHSKTPTPATCRSVIHGVETTTAPTWLENVGTTISAVHGFKNMFKTYQKSTQDQVVEAVGNPALFHAGPPNMKPFTHSASTHHYVSARYPIDSRLTSLHVLEEIALARKEWGKVSVQ
;
A
#
# COMPACT_ATOMS: atom_id res chain seq x y z
N MET A 1 -2.62 -15.50 -22.69
CA MET A 1 -1.76 -15.18 -23.84
C MET A 1 -1.57 -13.67 -23.95
N SER A 2 -0.56 -13.22 -24.70
CA SER A 2 -0.12 -11.82 -24.73
C SER A 2 -0.86 -10.99 -25.78
N ALA A 3 -1.32 -9.79 -25.43
CA ALA A 3 -1.66 -8.74 -26.40
C ALA A 3 -0.39 -8.11 -26.98
N ASP A 4 -0.44 -7.56 -28.18
CA ASP A 4 0.63 -6.77 -28.80
C ASP A 4 0.89 -5.46 -28.02
N PRO A 5 2.13 -4.95 -27.91
CA PRO A 5 2.37 -3.60 -27.37
C PRO A 5 1.59 -2.51 -28.12
N GLN A 6 1.39 -2.65 -29.43
CA GLN A 6 0.51 -1.78 -30.21
C GLN A 6 -0.98 -2.02 -29.90
N GLU A 7 -1.41 -3.25 -29.60
CA GLU A 7 -2.81 -3.51 -29.18
C GLU A 7 -3.16 -2.86 -27.83
N LEU A 8 -2.19 -2.66 -26.93
CA LEU A 8 -2.42 -1.99 -25.64
C LEU A 8 -2.34 -0.46 -25.73
N ALA A 9 -1.53 0.09 -26.64
CA ALA A 9 -1.62 1.50 -27.04
C ALA A 9 -2.89 1.81 -27.86
N ASN A 10 -3.36 0.83 -28.64
CA ASN A 10 -4.62 0.88 -29.39
C ASN A 10 -5.80 0.22 -28.66
N MET A 11 -5.67 -0.11 -27.37
CA MET A 11 -6.83 -0.55 -26.59
C MET A 11 -7.74 0.67 -26.50
N PRO A 12 -9.03 0.57 -26.92
CA PRO A 12 -9.92 1.71 -26.88
C PRO A 12 -9.92 2.31 -25.48
N GLU A 13 -9.81 3.63 -25.39
CA GLU A 13 -9.81 4.30 -24.10
C GLU A 13 -11.09 3.92 -23.36
N LEU A 14 -10.95 3.21 -22.24
CA LEU A 14 -12.08 2.71 -21.48
C LEU A 14 -12.92 3.90 -21.07
N THR A 15 -14.16 3.93 -21.52
CA THR A 15 -15.02 5.08 -21.28
C THR A 15 -15.29 5.19 -19.78
N GLU A 16 -15.59 6.39 -19.31
CA GLU A 16 -16.06 6.63 -17.94
C GLU A 16 -17.19 5.65 -17.56
N LYS A 17 -18.07 5.32 -18.52
CA LYS A 17 -19.15 4.33 -18.35
C LYS A 17 -18.64 2.91 -18.10
N ASP A 18 -17.56 2.50 -18.78
CA ASP A 18 -16.93 1.19 -18.61
C ASP A 18 -16.23 1.09 -17.24
N LEU A 19 -15.48 2.12 -16.85
CA LEU A 19 -14.82 2.17 -15.53
C LEU A 19 -15.84 2.19 -14.39
N LYS A 20 -16.92 2.98 -14.51
CA LYS A 20 -18.09 2.98 -13.61
C LYS A 20 -18.98 1.72 -13.73
N SER A 21 -18.58 0.71 -14.52
CA SER A 21 -19.25 -0.60 -14.55
C SER A 21 -18.48 -1.69 -13.78
N ILE A 22 -17.21 -1.43 -13.45
CA ILE A 22 -16.38 -2.33 -12.63
C ILE A 22 -16.87 -2.33 -11.18
N LEU A 23 -17.26 -1.15 -10.67
CA LEU A 23 -17.86 -1.00 -9.34
C LEU A 23 -19.39 -1.17 -9.41
N PRO A 24 -20.02 -1.82 -8.41
CA PRO A 24 -21.48 -1.90 -8.30
C PRO A 24 -22.14 -0.52 -8.24
N ARG A 25 -23.30 -0.37 -8.88
CA ARG A 25 -24.09 0.89 -8.95
C ARG A 25 -25.31 0.88 -8.03
N ASP A 26 -25.20 0.26 -6.86
CA ASP A 26 -26.27 0.27 -5.87
C ASP A 26 -26.19 1.59 -5.08
N ASP A 27 -27.32 2.27 -4.87
CA ASP A 27 -27.38 3.57 -4.15
C ASP A 27 -27.00 3.44 -2.66
N SER A 28 -26.91 2.21 -2.14
CA SER A 28 -26.33 1.91 -0.81
C SER A 28 -24.79 1.94 -0.76
N PHE A 29 -24.11 2.05 -1.91
CA PHE A 29 -22.66 1.87 -2.03
C PHE A 29 -21.89 3.19 -1.84
N THR A 30 -21.33 3.42 -0.65
CA THR A 30 -20.41 4.55 -0.43
C THR A 30 -19.19 4.46 -1.36
N PRO A 31 -18.79 5.54 -2.05
CA PRO A 31 -17.65 5.52 -2.96
C PRO A 31 -16.37 4.96 -2.31
N PRO A 32 -15.62 4.05 -2.99
CA PRO A 32 -14.38 3.51 -2.42
C PRO A 32 -13.36 4.61 -2.12
N ARG A 33 -12.80 4.58 -0.91
CA ARG A 33 -11.72 5.47 -0.48
C ARG A 33 -10.37 4.81 -0.77
N ILE A 34 -9.56 5.42 -1.64
CA ILE A 34 -8.26 4.90 -2.05
C ILE A 34 -7.16 5.88 -1.62
N LEU A 35 -6.15 5.37 -0.89
CA LEU A 35 -4.96 6.12 -0.57
C LEU A 35 -3.83 5.80 -1.55
N ILE A 36 -3.26 6.81 -2.20
CA ILE A 36 -2.05 6.68 -3.01
C ILE A 36 -0.84 7.16 -2.18
N LEU A 37 0.03 6.22 -1.80
CA LEU A 37 1.25 6.46 -1.04
C LEU A 37 2.42 6.79 -1.98
N CYS A 38 3.00 7.98 -1.80
CA CYS A 38 4.05 8.52 -2.65
C CYS A 38 5.37 8.73 -1.91
N PRO A 39 6.53 8.42 -2.51
CA PRO A 39 7.83 8.85 -2.01
C PRO A 39 7.97 10.38 -2.15
N ASP A 40 8.57 11.04 -1.16
CA ASP A 40 8.63 12.52 -1.10
C ASP A 40 9.38 13.13 -2.30
N LYS A 41 10.43 12.45 -2.79
CA LYS A 41 11.42 13.04 -3.72
C LYS A 41 11.82 12.15 -4.91
N ALA A 42 11.09 11.08 -5.18
CA ALA A 42 11.50 10.02 -6.11
C ALA A 42 10.38 9.48 -7.02
N LEU A 43 9.19 10.11 -7.00
CA LEU A 43 7.99 9.54 -7.61
C LEU A 43 8.15 9.38 -9.13
N ALA A 44 7.90 8.18 -9.65
CA ALA A 44 7.73 7.97 -11.08
C ALA A 44 6.33 8.51 -11.47
N PRO A 45 6.21 9.58 -12.29
CA PRO A 45 4.95 10.28 -12.59
C PRO A 45 3.76 9.35 -12.83
N TYR A 46 3.93 8.39 -13.73
CA TYR A 46 2.85 7.52 -14.23
C TYR A 46 2.45 6.44 -13.24
N SER A 47 3.27 6.18 -12.21
CA SER A 47 2.87 5.28 -11.10
C SER A 47 1.87 5.93 -10.14
N ALA A 48 1.65 7.24 -10.23
CA ALA A 48 0.60 7.97 -9.52
C ALA A 48 -0.51 8.47 -10.46
N SER A 49 -0.17 9.02 -11.64
CA SER A 49 -1.15 9.69 -12.51
C SER A 49 -2.10 8.75 -13.25
N GLU A 50 -1.65 7.56 -13.67
CA GLU A 50 -2.54 6.54 -14.24
C GLU A 50 -3.54 6.00 -13.20
N PRO A 51 -3.13 5.56 -11.98
CA PRO A 51 -4.07 5.15 -10.94
C PRO A 51 -5.03 6.28 -10.55
N TRP A 52 -4.53 7.50 -10.31
CA TRP A 52 -5.39 8.63 -9.97
C TRP A 52 -6.48 8.87 -11.02
N TYR A 53 -6.12 8.89 -12.30
CA TYR A 53 -7.08 9.10 -13.38
C TYR A 53 -8.12 7.97 -13.43
N ILE A 54 -7.68 6.71 -13.42
CA ILE A 54 -8.56 5.54 -13.55
C ILE A 54 -9.51 5.42 -12.33
N PHE A 55 -9.00 5.64 -11.12
CA PHE A 55 -9.81 5.63 -9.91
C PHE A 55 -10.82 6.79 -9.88
N LYS A 56 -10.43 7.99 -10.33
CA LYS A 56 -11.30 9.17 -10.34
C LYS A 56 -12.43 9.02 -11.37
N GLN A 57 -12.11 8.47 -12.55
CA GLN A 57 -13.10 8.10 -13.57
C GLN A 57 -14.06 7.00 -13.10
N ALA A 58 -13.58 6.04 -12.30
CA ALA A 58 -14.43 5.03 -11.66
C ALA A 58 -15.32 5.59 -10.53
N GLY A 59 -15.11 6.84 -10.10
CA GLY A 59 -15.88 7.48 -9.03
C GLY A 59 -15.35 7.20 -7.61
N CYS A 60 -14.12 6.73 -7.46
CA CYS A 60 -13.48 6.58 -6.15
C CYS A 60 -13.12 7.93 -5.53
N VAL A 61 -13.14 8.01 -4.20
CA VAL A 61 -12.55 9.12 -3.44
C VAL A 61 -11.07 8.82 -3.26
N ILE A 62 -10.21 9.74 -3.69
CA ILE A 62 -8.75 9.55 -3.68
C ILE A 62 -8.13 10.53 -2.70
N GLU A 63 -7.19 10.05 -1.91
CA GLU A 63 -6.28 10.91 -1.13
C GLU A 63 -4.84 10.48 -1.45
N PHE A 64 -3.91 11.43 -1.44
CA PHE A 64 -2.48 11.13 -1.46
C PHE A 64 -1.91 11.16 -0.05
N ALA A 65 -0.81 10.46 0.19
CA ALA A 65 0.01 10.66 1.37
C ALA A 65 1.51 10.65 1.04
N THR A 66 2.25 11.42 1.83
CA THR A 66 3.71 11.48 1.90
C THR A 66 4.15 11.42 3.37
N GLU A 67 5.45 11.33 3.65
CA GLU A 67 5.88 11.14 5.05
C GLU A 67 5.48 12.32 5.93
N ASN A 68 5.62 13.53 5.41
CA ASN A 68 5.39 14.77 6.15
C ASN A 68 4.15 15.56 5.72
N GLY A 69 3.41 15.09 4.70
CA GLY A 69 2.32 15.86 4.08
C GLY A 69 2.83 16.92 3.07
N ASP A 70 4.08 16.80 2.63
CA ASP A 70 4.64 17.59 1.54
C ASP A 70 4.15 17.07 0.18
N VAL A 71 3.95 17.95 -0.81
CA VAL A 71 3.61 17.54 -2.19
C VAL A 71 4.75 16.68 -2.78
N PRO A 72 4.47 15.44 -3.23
CA PRO A 72 5.52 14.54 -3.69
C PRO A 72 6.17 15.04 -4.97
N LYS A 73 7.50 14.95 -5.05
CA LYS A 73 8.27 15.42 -6.20
C LYS A 73 8.53 14.28 -7.18
N ALA A 74 7.96 14.43 -8.37
CA ALA A 74 8.23 13.60 -9.52
C ALA A 74 9.71 13.62 -9.94
N ASP A 75 10.19 12.51 -10.52
CA ASP A 75 11.48 12.52 -11.23
C ASP A 75 11.35 13.30 -12.55
N GLN A 76 11.90 14.52 -12.56
CA GLN A 76 11.84 15.44 -13.72
C GLN A 76 12.43 14.83 -14.99
N ARG A 77 13.34 13.86 -14.90
CA ARG A 77 13.90 13.15 -16.07
C ARG A 77 12.84 12.45 -16.92
N MET A 78 11.68 12.13 -16.33
CA MET A 78 10.53 11.54 -17.03
C MET A 78 9.55 12.57 -17.63
N LEU A 79 9.55 13.80 -17.10
CA LEU A 79 8.67 14.88 -17.54
C LEU A 79 9.32 15.72 -18.65
N GLU A 80 10.64 15.90 -18.57
CA GLU A 80 11.46 16.50 -19.62
C GLU A 80 11.56 15.60 -20.87
N ARG A 81 11.76 16.21 -22.05
CA ARG A 81 12.03 15.48 -23.30
C ARG A 81 13.40 14.80 -23.22
N SER A 82 13.43 13.52 -22.85
CA SER A 82 14.65 12.75 -22.66
C SER A 82 14.57 11.38 -23.37
N LYS A 83 15.73 10.87 -23.84
CA LYS A 83 15.85 9.49 -24.36
C LYS A 83 15.42 8.45 -23.32
N PHE A 84 15.51 8.81 -22.04
CA PHE A 84 15.08 8.00 -20.91
C PHE A 84 13.56 7.83 -20.87
N ARG A 85 12.82 8.92 -21.02
CA ARG A 85 11.35 8.93 -21.14
C ARG A 85 10.90 8.12 -22.35
N ASP A 86 11.54 8.33 -23.50
CA ASP A 86 11.19 7.64 -24.75
C ASP A 86 11.41 6.11 -24.62
N PHE A 87 12.46 5.66 -23.91
CA PHE A 87 12.70 4.24 -23.58
C PHE A 87 11.61 3.62 -22.67
N ILE A 88 10.99 4.41 -21.79
CA ILE A 88 9.89 3.98 -20.90
C ILE A 88 8.52 4.10 -21.59
N GLY A 89 8.47 4.37 -22.90
CA GLY A 89 7.22 4.38 -23.69
C GLY A 89 6.27 5.54 -23.35
N ALA A 90 6.80 6.61 -22.77
CA ALA A 90 6.01 7.65 -22.13
C ALA A 90 5.59 8.78 -23.09
N GLY A 91 4.40 8.61 -23.68
CA GLY A 91 3.78 9.57 -24.60
C GLY A 91 3.28 10.86 -23.93
N LEU A 92 2.88 11.85 -24.76
CA LEU A 92 2.40 13.16 -24.30
C LEU A 92 1.18 13.07 -23.37
N GLU A 93 0.24 12.17 -23.67
CA GLU A 93 -0.96 11.91 -22.84
C GLU A 93 -0.61 11.63 -21.37
N HIS A 94 0.51 10.94 -21.11
CA HIS A 94 0.92 10.54 -19.77
C HIS A 94 1.46 11.74 -18.98
N ILE A 95 2.10 12.69 -19.69
CA ILE A 95 2.59 13.95 -19.16
C ILE A 95 1.41 14.88 -18.85
N GLU A 96 0.45 15.00 -19.76
CA GLU A 96 -0.78 15.78 -19.57
C GLU A 96 -1.58 15.25 -18.38
N ARG A 97 -1.78 13.92 -18.29
CA ARG A 97 -2.43 13.24 -17.15
C ARG A 97 -1.66 13.45 -15.85
N PHE A 98 -0.33 13.50 -15.87
CA PHE A 98 0.47 13.87 -14.70
C PHE A 98 0.24 15.32 -14.27
N TYR A 99 0.27 16.29 -15.18
CA TYR A 99 0.05 17.69 -14.81
C TYR A 99 -1.40 17.96 -14.35
N ALA A 100 -2.39 17.26 -14.93
CA ALA A 100 -3.77 17.29 -14.47
C ALA A 100 -3.91 16.76 -13.03
N MET A 101 -3.22 15.66 -12.68
CA MET A 101 -3.12 15.18 -11.31
C MET A 101 -2.38 16.19 -10.42
N ALA A 102 -1.24 16.72 -10.87
CA ALA A 102 -0.39 17.60 -10.07
C ALA A 102 -1.04 18.95 -9.73
N GLY A 103 -2.01 19.40 -10.53
CA GLY A 103 -2.86 20.56 -10.26
C GLY A 103 -4.14 20.26 -9.49
N SER A 104 -4.35 19.03 -9.03
CA SER A 104 -5.57 18.63 -8.29
C SER A 104 -5.43 18.83 -6.78
N ASP A 105 -6.53 19.20 -6.11
CA ASP A 105 -6.55 19.44 -4.65
C ASP A 105 -6.06 18.23 -3.87
N GLU A 106 -6.38 17.01 -4.34
CA GLU A 106 -5.98 15.76 -3.70
C GLU A 106 -4.46 15.57 -3.68
N TYR A 107 -3.76 16.01 -4.75
CA TYR A 107 -2.30 15.91 -4.88
C TYR A 107 -1.58 17.08 -4.20
N LEU A 108 -2.20 18.25 -4.17
CA LEU A 108 -1.68 19.46 -3.52
C LEU A 108 -1.84 19.43 -1.99
N SER A 109 -2.73 18.59 -1.45
CA SER A 109 -3.00 18.46 -0.02
C SER A 109 -2.79 17.03 0.52
N PRO A 110 -1.60 16.42 0.35
CA PRO A 110 -1.38 15.04 0.77
C PRO A 110 -1.39 14.90 2.30
N ARG A 111 -1.90 13.77 2.77
CA ARG A 111 -1.93 13.39 4.18
C ARG A 111 -0.51 13.05 4.66
N LYS A 112 -0.27 13.22 5.96
CA LYS A 112 0.99 12.92 6.64
C LYS A 112 0.94 11.54 7.29
N TRP A 113 1.65 10.53 6.79
CA TRP A 113 1.61 9.19 7.40
C TRP A 113 2.46 9.07 8.68
N SER A 114 3.41 9.97 8.92
CA SER A 114 4.19 10.00 10.16
C SER A 114 3.45 10.63 11.36
N ASP A 115 2.22 11.11 11.15
CA ASP A 115 1.36 11.58 12.24
C ASP A 115 0.85 10.37 13.06
N PRO A 116 1.02 10.33 14.39
CA PRO A 116 0.54 9.23 15.23
C PRO A 116 -0.97 8.96 15.15
N SER A 117 -1.78 9.94 14.71
CA SER A 117 -3.22 9.80 14.49
C SER A 117 -3.59 9.29 13.09
N PHE A 118 -2.61 9.14 12.19
CA PHE A 118 -2.83 8.62 10.86
C PHE A 118 -3.14 7.12 10.88
N SER A 119 -4.11 6.68 10.08
CA SER A 119 -4.52 5.28 9.98
C SER A 119 -4.89 4.92 8.56
N LEU A 120 -4.45 3.75 8.11
CA LEU A 120 -4.86 3.19 6.82
C LEU A 120 -6.27 2.60 6.86
N LEU A 121 -6.82 2.31 8.04
CA LEU A 121 -8.09 1.58 8.21
C LEU A 121 -9.31 2.32 7.61
N VAL A 122 -9.22 3.64 7.42
CA VAL A 122 -10.27 4.49 6.81
C VAL A 122 -10.33 4.42 5.28
N TYR A 123 -9.44 3.66 4.64
CA TYR A 123 -9.40 3.45 3.19
C TYR A 123 -9.81 2.00 2.86
N ASP A 124 -10.54 1.83 1.75
CA ASP A 124 -10.85 0.51 1.17
C ASP A 124 -9.61 -0.09 0.50
N ALA A 125 -8.78 0.76 -0.12
CA ALA A 125 -7.57 0.36 -0.80
C ALA A 125 -6.38 1.28 -0.52
N VAL A 126 -5.18 0.70 -0.50
CA VAL A 126 -3.90 1.41 -0.37
C VAL A 126 -3.00 1.04 -1.55
N TYR A 127 -2.51 2.04 -2.27
CA TYR A 127 -1.67 1.90 -3.46
C TYR A 127 -0.27 2.47 -3.22
N LEU A 128 0.75 1.62 -3.19
CA LEU A 128 2.16 1.99 -3.05
C LEU A 128 2.78 2.23 -4.43
N THR A 129 3.11 3.49 -4.72
CA THR A 129 3.75 3.92 -5.97
C THR A 129 5.23 3.51 -6.04
N THR A 130 5.91 3.83 -7.14
CA THR A 130 7.34 3.49 -7.34
C THR A 130 8.18 4.70 -7.75
N GLY A 131 9.48 4.54 -7.65
CA GLY A 131 10.51 5.40 -8.24
C GLY A 131 11.68 4.55 -8.74
N PHE A 132 12.78 5.21 -9.13
CA PHE A 132 13.93 4.53 -9.74
C PHE A 132 15.19 4.51 -8.87
N ASP A 133 15.51 5.62 -8.20
CA ASP A 133 16.83 5.81 -7.60
C ASP A 133 16.88 5.64 -6.07
N THR A 134 18.03 5.96 -5.49
CA THR A 134 18.31 5.85 -4.05
C THR A 134 17.41 6.73 -3.19
N ARG A 135 16.75 7.76 -3.75
CA ARG A 135 15.78 8.58 -3.01
C ARG A 135 14.54 7.79 -2.59
N MET A 136 14.28 6.62 -3.19
CA MET A 136 13.24 5.68 -2.73
C MET A 136 13.48 5.12 -1.32
N ARG A 137 14.71 5.17 -0.79
CA ARG A 137 15.01 4.66 0.56
C ARG A 137 14.14 5.29 1.64
N GLN A 138 13.88 6.60 1.56
CA GLN A 138 13.01 7.31 2.50
C GLN A 138 11.61 6.68 2.58
N PHE A 139 11.05 6.27 1.45
CA PHE A 139 9.76 5.58 1.41
C PHE A 139 9.85 4.12 1.87
N VAL A 140 10.89 3.42 1.43
CA VAL A 140 11.11 1.98 1.70
C VAL A 140 11.49 1.70 3.15
N GLU A 141 12.24 2.58 3.81
CA GLU A 141 12.79 2.42 5.17
C GLU A 141 11.94 3.11 6.26
N SER A 142 10.78 3.66 5.89
CA SER A 142 9.88 4.38 6.81
C SER A 142 9.25 3.44 7.85
N GLU A 143 9.80 3.46 9.08
CA GLU A 143 9.30 2.66 10.22
C GLU A 143 7.82 2.93 10.54
N SER A 144 7.38 4.19 10.41
CA SER A 144 5.97 4.57 10.59
C SER A 144 5.07 3.88 9.55
N LEU A 145 5.51 3.83 8.29
CA LEU A 145 4.80 3.16 7.22
C LEU A 145 4.84 1.63 7.37
N HIS A 146 5.94 1.06 7.88
CA HIS A 146 6.02 -0.37 8.19
C HIS A 146 4.98 -0.80 9.22
N LYS A 147 4.80 -0.03 10.30
CA LYS A 147 3.78 -0.28 11.34
C LYS A 147 2.36 -0.18 10.78
N LEU A 148 2.11 0.81 9.94
CA LEU A 148 0.82 0.98 9.25
C LEU A 148 0.54 -0.19 8.30
N MET A 149 1.51 -0.62 7.50
CA MET A 149 1.32 -1.76 6.58
C MET A 149 1.26 -3.11 7.32
N ALA A 150 1.96 -3.28 8.44
CA ALA A 150 1.87 -4.47 9.29
C ALA A 150 0.46 -4.67 9.87
N SER A 151 -0.26 -3.60 10.21
CA SER A 151 -1.67 -3.67 10.65
C SER A 151 -2.66 -3.78 9.49
N TYR A 152 -2.39 -3.14 8.35
CA TYR A 152 -3.32 -3.08 7.22
C TYR A 152 -3.27 -4.30 6.29
N PHE A 153 -2.09 -4.84 6.00
CA PHE A 153 -1.92 -5.93 5.03
C PHE A 153 -2.67 -7.23 5.41
N PRO A 154 -2.69 -7.69 6.67
CA PRO A 154 -3.45 -8.88 7.07
C PRO A 154 -4.95 -8.79 6.76
N LEU A 155 -5.51 -7.57 6.77
CA LEU A 155 -6.92 -7.32 6.45
C LEU A 155 -7.27 -7.52 4.96
N SER A 156 -6.26 -7.73 4.11
CA SER A 156 -6.43 -8.11 2.70
C SER A 156 -6.52 -9.62 2.46
N LYS A 157 -6.32 -10.47 3.48
CA LYS A 157 -6.46 -11.93 3.37
C LYS A 157 -7.88 -12.29 2.92
N ARG A 158 -8.01 -13.06 1.84
CA ARG A 158 -9.31 -13.50 1.28
C ARG A 158 -9.96 -14.54 2.19
N ARG A 159 -11.29 -14.64 2.18
CA ARG A 159 -12.01 -15.77 2.84
C ARG A 159 -11.87 -17.09 2.10
N THR A 160 -11.53 -17.06 0.81
CA THR A 160 -11.36 -18.27 -0.02
C THR A 160 -10.18 -18.07 -0.94
N ILE A 161 -9.34 -19.10 -1.10
CA ILE A 161 -8.25 -19.09 -2.09
C ILE A 161 -8.91 -19.07 -3.49
N VAL A 162 -8.62 -18.03 -4.26
CA VAL A 162 -9.14 -17.88 -5.62
C VAL A 162 -8.08 -18.33 -6.61
N HIS A 163 -8.22 -19.54 -7.14
CA HIS A 163 -7.59 -19.86 -8.42
C HIS A 163 -8.24 -18.98 -9.50
N ARG A 164 -7.41 -18.18 -10.19
CA ARG A 164 -7.83 -16.93 -10.85
C ARG A 164 -8.99 -17.16 -11.84
N SER A 165 -10.17 -16.67 -11.48
CA SER A 165 -11.27 -16.50 -12.45
C SER A 165 -10.90 -15.41 -13.46
N PRO A 166 -11.31 -15.50 -14.73
CA PRO A 166 -10.98 -14.50 -15.74
C PRO A 166 -11.57 -13.13 -15.40
N THR A 167 -10.68 -12.14 -15.32
CA THR A 167 -10.95 -10.74 -14.96
C THR A 167 -11.85 -10.03 -15.99
N PHE A 168 -12.33 -8.82 -15.70
CA PHE A 168 -13.00 -8.00 -16.71
C PHE A 168 -11.97 -7.55 -17.78
N SER A 169 -10.74 -7.26 -17.36
CA SER A 169 -9.56 -7.10 -18.24
C SER A 169 -9.35 -8.30 -19.18
N ASP A 170 -9.54 -9.54 -18.71
CA ASP A 170 -9.47 -10.74 -19.55
C ASP A 170 -10.72 -10.92 -20.44
N LYS A 171 -11.90 -10.50 -19.97
CA LYS A 171 -13.15 -10.54 -20.77
C LYS A 171 -13.12 -9.57 -21.95
N ILE A 172 -12.51 -8.39 -21.79
CA ILE A 172 -12.29 -7.46 -22.91
C ILE A 172 -11.39 -8.09 -23.98
N LYS A 173 -10.33 -8.82 -23.57
CA LYS A 173 -9.44 -9.56 -24.49
C LYS A 173 -10.14 -10.76 -25.16
N ARG A 174 -11.12 -11.39 -24.49
CA ARG A 174 -11.86 -12.57 -24.98
C ARG A 174 -12.81 -12.35 -26.17
N ARG A 175 -12.85 -11.15 -26.77
CA ARG A 175 -13.44 -10.98 -28.11
C ARG A 175 -12.63 -11.68 -29.22
N SER A 176 -11.41 -12.15 -28.92
CA SER A 176 -10.61 -13.00 -29.81
C SER A 176 -10.21 -14.33 -29.14
N THR A 177 -10.95 -15.40 -29.50
CA THR A 177 -10.58 -16.83 -29.38
C THR A 177 -10.48 -17.49 -27.98
N VAL A 178 -10.70 -18.80 -27.98
CA VAL A 178 -10.84 -19.71 -26.82
C VAL A 178 -9.56 -20.53 -26.64
N LEU A 179 -9.16 -20.81 -25.39
CA LEU A 179 -8.17 -21.85 -25.06
C LEU A 179 -8.46 -22.58 -23.73
N PRO A 180 -7.90 -23.80 -23.52
CA PRO A 180 -8.44 -24.79 -22.60
C PRO A 180 -7.86 -24.80 -21.18
N ASN A 181 -8.42 -25.70 -20.36
CA ASN A 181 -8.23 -25.89 -18.94
C ASN A 181 -6.83 -26.45 -18.54
N PRO A 182 -6.14 -25.86 -17.55
CA PRO A 182 -4.97 -26.45 -16.90
C PRO A 182 -5.25 -26.80 -15.43
N GLU A 183 -5.92 -27.92 -15.16
CA GLU A 183 -5.92 -28.55 -13.84
C GLU A 183 -4.63 -29.36 -13.66
N ALA A 184 -3.63 -28.79 -12.98
CA ALA A 184 -2.53 -29.55 -12.38
C ALA A 184 -1.78 -28.73 -11.30
N HIS A 185 -1.78 -29.23 -10.06
CA HIS A 185 -0.81 -28.92 -8.99
C HIS A 185 -0.86 -27.52 -8.31
N LEU A 186 -1.84 -27.31 -7.42
CA LEU A 186 -1.67 -26.52 -6.20
C LEU A 186 -2.34 -27.24 -5.01
N PRO A 187 -1.78 -27.22 -3.78
CA PRO A 187 -2.31 -27.95 -2.63
C PRO A 187 -3.57 -27.27 -2.05
N THR A 188 -4.69 -27.99 -2.03
CA THR A 188 -6.01 -27.51 -1.59
C THR A 188 -6.30 -27.86 -0.13
N VAL A 189 -5.63 -27.23 0.84
CA VAL A 189 -6.05 -27.26 2.26
C VAL A 189 -5.76 -25.92 2.93
N ILE A 190 -6.81 -25.15 3.22
CA ILE A 190 -6.79 -24.16 4.32
C ILE A 190 -7.02 -24.96 5.59
N THR A 191 -6.21 -24.78 6.63
CA THR A 191 -6.43 -25.46 7.91
C THR A 191 -7.59 -24.81 8.67
N ASP A 192 -8.38 -25.58 9.42
CA ASP A 192 -9.57 -25.04 10.11
C ASP A 192 -9.24 -23.85 11.03
N LYS A 193 -8.06 -23.87 11.68
CA LYS A 193 -7.58 -22.74 12.47
C LYS A 193 -7.43 -21.43 11.67
N GLN A 194 -6.99 -21.49 10.41
CA GLN A 194 -6.86 -20.31 9.55
C GLN A 194 -8.21 -19.77 9.04
N LYS A 195 -9.26 -20.60 9.11
CA LYS A 195 -10.64 -20.26 8.74
C LYS A 195 -11.32 -19.51 9.89
N ASP A 196 -11.19 -19.99 11.13
CA ASP A 196 -11.72 -19.31 12.33
C ASP A 196 -11.09 -17.90 12.48
N GLU A 197 -9.76 -17.78 12.30
CA GLU A 197 -9.05 -16.48 12.30
C GLU A 197 -9.50 -15.51 11.18
N LEU A 198 -10.16 -16.00 10.13
CA LEU A 198 -10.68 -15.21 9.01
C LEU A 198 -12.11 -14.73 9.26
N ASP A 199 -12.93 -15.48 10.01
CA ASP A 199 -14.34 -15.16 10.22
C ASP A 199 -14.56 -14.09 11.30
N HIS A 200 -13.65 -13.93 12.26
CA HIS A 200 -13.71 -12.89 13.30
C HIS A 200 -13.26 -11.47 12.86
N LEU A 201 -12.82 -11.28 11.62
CA LEU A 201 -12.43 -9.96 11.12
C LEU A 201 -13.66 -9.15 10.67
N GLU A 202 -14.23 -8.37 11.60
CA GLU A 202 -15.31 -7.41 11.32
C GLU A 202 -14.79 -6.20 10.51
N GLY A 203 -15.19 -6.12 9.25
CA GLY A 203 -14.99 -4.99 8.36
C GLY A 203 -14.84 -5.40 6.89
N PRO A 204 -15.15 -4.50 5.94
CA PRO A 204 -14.91 -4.77 4.52
C PRO A 204 -13.43 -5.08 4.28
N ARG A 205 -13.17 -6.19 3.55
CA ARG A 205 -11.81 -6.63 3.23
C ARG A 205 -11.03 -5.50 2.54
N LYS A 206 -9.76 -5.36 2.92
CA LYS A 206 -8.89 -4.29 2.43
C LYS A 206 -8.18 -4.71 1.16
N VAL A 207 -7.89 -3.76 0.28
CA VAL A 207 -7.11 -4.02 -0.94
C VAL A 207 -5.74 -3.36 -0.81
N VAL A 208 -4.69 -4.10 -1.14
CA VAL A 208 -3.33 -3.54 -1.21
C VAL A 208 -2.84 -3.62 -2.65
N ALA A 209 -2.21 -2.56 -3.13
CA ALA A 209 -1.48 -2.59 -4.38
C ALA A 209 -0.07 -2.05 -4.19
N ALA A 210 0.92 -2.65 -4.85
CA ALA A 210 2.29 -2.17 -4.80
C ALA A 210 2.99 -2.33 -6.15
N MET A 211 3.66 -1.27 -6.60
CA MET A 211 4.42 -1.27 -7.84
C MET A 211 5.92 -1.22 -7.56
N GLY A 212 6.69 -2.04 -8.27
CA GLY A 212 8.15 -1.96 -8.34
C GLY A 212 8.78 -1.86 -6.96
N LYS A 213 9.50 -0.76 -6.71
CA LYS A 213 10.20 -0.53 -5.43
C LYS A 213 9.25 -0.25 -4.27
N GLY A 214 8.00 0.13 -4.51
CA GLY A 214 6.95 0.21 -3.48
C GLY A 214 6.68 -1.15 -2.81
N VAL A 215 6.92 -2.26 -3.50
CA VAL A 215 6.84 -3.62 -2.93
C VAL A 215 7.85 -3.81 -1.78
N LEU A 216 8.99 -3.10 -1.79
CA LEU A 216 9.99 -3.21 -0.71
C LEU A 216 9.49 -2.69 0.63
N VAL A 217 8.54 -1.74 0.65
CA VAL A 217 7.86 -1.32 1.88
C VAL A 217 7.21 -2.54 2.56
N LEU A 218 6.55 -3.41 1.78
CA LEU A 218 5.95 -4.65 2.28
C LEU A 218 7.02 -5.66 2.74
N THR A 219 8.17 -5.74 2.05
CA THR A 219 9.28 -6.63 2.48
C THR A 219 9.83 -6.28 3.86
N MET A 220 9.81 -5.00 4.24
CA MET A 220 10.31 -4.51 5.53
C MET A 220 9.22 -4.36 6.60
N SER A 221 7.94 -4.42 6.20
CA SER A 221 6.80 -4.46 7.11
C SER A 221 6.69 -5.85 7.73
N ASN A 222 7.08 -5.99 9.00
CA ASN A 222 7.14 -7.28 9.68
C ASN A 222 5.94 -7.52 10.60
N ILE A 223 5.46 -8.75 10.61
CA ILE A 223 4.50 -9.31 11.57
C ILE A 223 5.15 -10.44 12.36
N VAL A 224 4.65 -10.67 13.58
CA VAL A 224 5.11 -11.78 14.43
C VAL A 224 4.31 -13.02 14.06
N ASP A 225 4.96 -14.04 13.51
CA ASP A 225 4.30 -15.20 12.88
C ASP A 225 3.69 -16.21 13.88
N SER A 226 3.54 -15.80 15.15
CA SER A 226 2.94 -16.58 16.24
C SER A 226 2.59 -15.70 17.44
N LEU A 227 1.78 -14.66 17.27
CA LEU A 227 1.07 -14.08 18.43
C LEU A 227 0.10 -15.14 18.97
N THR A 228 0.15 -15.39 20.28
CA THR A 228 -0.93 -16.11 20.96
C THR A 228 -2.24 -15.32 20.83
N GLU A 229 -3.39 -15.98 21.01
CA GLU A 229 -4.69 -15.29 20.98
C GLU A 229 -4.73 -14.12 21.98
N GLU A 230 -4.08 -14.27 23.13
CA GLU A 230 -3.96 -13.23 24.16
C GLU A 230 -3.12 -12.03 23.69
N GLU A 231 -1.99 -12.25 23.02
CA GLU A 231 -1.15 -11.17 22.49
C GLU A 231 -1.79 -10.47 21.28
N ARG A 232 -2.48 -11.22 20.42
CA ARG A 232 -3.24 -10.66 19.29
C ARG A 232 -4.43 -9.84 19.79
N LYS A 233 -5.20 -10.38 20.74
CA LYS A 233 -6.30 -9.67 21.38
C LYS A 233 -5.82 -8.45 22.15
N SER A 234 -4.67 -8.53 22.83
CA SER A 234 -4.01 -7.38 23.47
C SER A 234 -3.64 -6.29 22.45
N ALA A 235 -3.11 -6.65 21.27
CA ALA A 235 -2.81 -5.68 20.22
C ALA A 235 -4.08 -5.07 19.58
N GLU A 236 -5.15 -5.85 19.41
CA GLU A 236 -6.46 -5.40 18.91
C GLU A 236 -7.18 -4.51 19.95
N GLU A 237 -7.12 -4.84 21.24
CA GLU A 237 -7.57 -4.02 22.37
C GLU A 237 -6.74 -2.73 22.48
N GLU A 238 -5.41 -2.78 22.34
CA GLU A 238 -4.55 -1.60 22.35
C GLU A 238 -4.84 -0.66 21.16
N CYS A 239 -5.15 -1.23 19.98
CA CYS A 239 -5.63 -0.45 18.83
C CYS A 239 -6.99 0.20 19.12
N THR A 240 -7.92 -0.53 19.74
CA THR A 240 -9.26 -0.04 20.08
C THR A 240 -9.19 1.09 21.11
N ILE A 241 -8.41 0.91 22.19
CA ILE A 241 -8.13 1.94 23.21
C ILE A 241 -7.53 3.20 22.58
N ARG A 242 -6.61 3.06 21.60
CA ARG A 242 -6.06 4.21 20.86
C ARG A 242 -7.10 4.91 19.98
N LEU A 243 -7.98 4.17 19.31
CA LEU A 243 -9.06 4.74 18.49
C LEU A 243 -10.08 5.48 19.36
N ASP A 244 -10.45 4.92 20.52
CA ASP A 244 -11.35 5.56 21.49
C ASP A 244 -10.71 6.80 22.11
N ALA A 245 -9.43 6.75 22.48
CA ALA A 245 -8.67 7.91 22.97
C ALA A 245 -8.62 9.04 21.92
N LEU A 246 -8.40 8.70 20.64
CA LEU A 246 -8.44 9.67 19.54
C LEU A 246 -9.86 10.24 19.31
N ALA A 247 -10.91 9.43 19.48
CA ALA A 247 -12.29 9.89 19.39
C ALA A 247 -12.68 10.82 20.56
N GLU A 248 -12.22 10.52 21.78
CA GLU A 248 -12.44 11.36 22.95
C GLU A 248 -11.63 12.66 22.89
N GLN A 249 -10.39 12.61 22.38
CA GLN A 249 -9.59 13.81 22.12
C GLN A 249 -10.30 14.72 21.10
N LYS A 250 -10.82 14.18 19.99
CA LYS A 250 -11.61 14.96 19.02
C LYS A 250 -12.86 15.59 19.65
N LYS A 251 -13.58 14.88 20.52
CA LYS A 251 -14.71 15.45 21.27
C LYS A 251 -14.28 16.63 22.15
N LYS A 252 -13.17 16.49 22.89
CA LYS A 252 -12.61 17.56 23.73
C LYS A 252 -12.15 18.76 22.89
N GLU A 253 -11.51 18.54 21.75
CA GLU A 253 -11.12 19.61 20.82
C GLU A 253 -12.33 20.33 20.20
N GLU A 254 -13.40 19.60 19.88
CA GLU A 254 -14.68 20.18 19.44
C GLU A 254 -15.38 20.98 20.54
N GLU A 255 -15.41 20.46 21.77
CA GLU A 255 -15.99 21.16 22.93
C GLU A 255 -15.18 22.39 23.28
N GLU A 256 -13.85 22.33 23.27
CA GLU A 256 -12.99 23.50 23.39
C GLU A 256 -13.22 24.49 22.24
N ALA A 257 -13.41 24.04 21.00
CA ALA A 257 -13.71 24.93 19.88
C ALA A 257 -15.09 25.59 20.02
N LYS A 258 -16.09 24.87 20.54
CA LYS A 258 -17.43 25.39 20.88
C LYS A 258 -17.35 26.39 22.04
N GLN A 259 -16.62 26.06 23.11
CA GLN A 259 -16.36 26.96 24.24
C GLN A 259 -15.56 28.18 23.81
N LYS A 260 -14.49 28.06 23.01
CA LYS A 260 -13.72 29.20 22.47
C LYS A 260 -14.56 30.08 21.54
N LYS A 261 -15.52 29.52 20.79
CA LYS A 261 -16.52 30.31 20.02
C LYS A 261 -17.54 31.02 20.93
N ALA A 262 -18.03 30.37 21.98
CA ALA A 262 -18.92 30.99 22.97
C ALA A 262 -18.18 32.07 23.78
N HIS A 263 -16.92 31.83 24.15
CA HIS A 263 -16.08 32.76 24.87
C HIS A 263 -15.64 33.92 23.98
N ARG A 264 -15.43 33.73 22.66
CA ARG A 264 -15.30 34.85 21.70
C ARG A 264 -16.56 35.72 21.60
N ARG A 265 -17.75 35.20 21.93
CA ARG A 265 -18.98 35.98 22.05
C ARG A 265 -19.13 36.72 23.39
N SER A 266 -18.43 36.30 24.45
CA SER A 266 -18.48 36.94 25.77
C SER A 266 -17.25 37.79 26.12
N THR A 267 -16.09 37.57 25.48
CA THR A 267 -14.83 38.28 25.77
C THR A 267 -14.71 39.64 25.10
N SER A 268 -15.74 40.09 24.36
CA SER A 268 -15.95 41.51 24.05
C SER A 268 -16.28 42.37 25.28
N LEU A 269 -16.57 41.75 26.44
CA LEU A 269 -17.11 42.42 27.62
C LEU A 269 -16.21 42.40 28.88
N ALA A 270 -15.09 41.66 28.90
CA ALA A 270 -14.20 41.65 30.07
C ALA A 270 -12.73 41.28 29.74
N MET A 271 -11.83 42.26 29.85
CA MET A 271 -10.39 42.02 30.09
C MET A 271 -9.89 42.97 31.17
N LYS A 272 -9.39 42.42 32.29
CA LYS A 272 -8.40 43.10 33.15
C LYS A 272 -7.67 42.14 34.11
N ILE A 273 -6.34 42.24 34.09
CA ILE A 273 -5.37 41.99 35.18
C ILE A 273 -4.82 40.54 35.36
N LYS A 274 -3.50 40.49 35.68
CA LYS A 274 -2.54 39.36 35.80
C LYS A 274 -2.41 38.91 37.30
N PRO A 275 -1.38 38.17 37.82
CA PRO A 275 -0.16 37.56 37.23
C PRO A 275 0.28 36.14 37.76
N LEU A 276 1.52 35.75 37.41
CA LEU A 276 2.24 34.48 37.64
C LEU A 276 2.55 34.12 39.11
N GLN A 277 2.83 32.83 39.35
CA GLN A 277 3.82 32.36 40.33
C GLN A 277 4.74 31.24 39.77
N ARG A 278 5.78 30.85 40.52
CA ARG A 278 7.01 30.16 40.06
C ARG A 278 7.52 29.17 41.13
N SER A 279 8.34 28.19 40.72
CA SER A 279 9.24 27.36 41.56
C SER A 279 8.57 26.19 42.34
N ASN A 280 9.25 25.11 42.77
CA ASN A 280 10.70 24.81 42.73
C ASN A 280 11.07 23.30 42.70
N THR A 281 12.36 23.04 42.49
CA THR A 281 13.16 21.80 42.37
C THR A 281 13.11 20.68 43.45
N THR A 282 13.34 19.43 43.00
CA THR A 282 14.29 18.37 43.52
C THR A 282 14.40 17.22 42.48
N GLY A 283 15.36 16.26 42.50
CA GLY A 283 16.67 16.23 43.18
C GLY A 283 17.31 14.82 43.40
N SER A 284 18.16 14.32 42.48
CA SER A 284 19.04 13.10 42.61
C SER A 284 18.33 11.72 42.70
N LEU A 285 18.95 10.54 42.51
CA LEU A 285 20.38 10.13 42.50
C LEU A 285 20.62 8.85 41.63
N PHE A 286 21.83 8.68 41.07
CA PHE A 286 22.28 7.48 40.32
C PHE A 286 22.88 6.38 41.24
N LYS A 287 22.66 5.09 40.95
CA LYS A 287 23.75 4.07 40.93
C LYS A 287 23.38 2.71 40.32
N SER A 288 24.41 2.02 39.83
CA SER A 288 24.43 0.68 39.25
C SER A 288 25.17 -0.29 40.19
N THR A 289 24.78 -1.58 40.22
CA THR A 289 25.72 -2.72 40.05
C THR A 289 24.98 -4.07 39.87
N LYS A 290 25.67 -5.03 39.21
CA LYS A 290 25.31 -6.45 39.05
C LYS A 290 25.42 -7.23 40.38
N ASP A 291 24.73 -8.38 40.51
CA ASP A 291 25.37 -9.69 40.31
C ASP A 291 24.37 -10.88 40.35
N MET A 292 24.80 -12.03 39.82
CA MET A 292 24.04 -13.29 39.68
C MET A 292 24.05 -14.13 40.98
N PRO A 293 23.16 -15.13 41.10
CA PRO A 293 23.65 -16.51 40.95
C PRO A 293 22.76 -17.43 40.10
N SER A 294 23.37 -18.51 39.61
CA SER A 294 22.80 -19.55 38.74
C SER A 294 22.28 -20.77 39.50
N THR A 295 21.18 -21.39 39.06
CA THR A 295 20.88 -22.81 39.35
C THR A 295 20.11 -23.52 38.22
N SER A 296 20.76 -24.54 37.65
CA SER A 296 20.25 -25.82 37.11
C SER A 296 18.94 -25.89 36.29
N GLU A 297 19.09 -26.47 35.10
CA GLU A 297 18.07 -26.82 34.12
C GLU A 297 16.98 -27.78 34.62
N LYS A 298 15.77 -27.63 34.06
CA LYS A 298 14.84 -28.75 33.82
C LYS A 298 14.35 -28.67 32.38
N HIS A 299 14.41 -29.79 31.65
CA HIS A 299 13.91 -29.88 30.28
C HIS A 299 12.39 -29.63 30.21
N SER A 300 12.00 -28.42 29.79
CA SER A 300 10.73 -28.18 29.11
C SER A 300 11.02 -27.96 27.62
N LYS A 301 10.13 -28.44 26.75
CA LYS A 301 10.24 -28.18 25.31
C LYS A 301 10.14 -26.67 25.09
N THR A 302 11.24 -26.05 24.69
CA THR A 302 11.26 -24.61 24.36
C THR A 302 10.28 -24.36 23.21
N PRO A 303 9.33 -23.41 23.36
CA PRO A 303 8.60 -22.89 22.22
C PRO A 303 9.59 -22.37 21.18
N THR A 304 9.35 -22.64 19.91
CA THR A 304 10.13 -22.05 18.81
C THR A 304 10.10 -20.53 18.97
N PRO A 305 11.23 -19.80 18.94
CA PRO A 305 11.22 -18.35 19.08
C PRO A 305 10.31 -17.73 18.02
N ALA A 306 9.47 -16.77 18.41
CA ALA A 306 8.54 -16.12 17.51
C ALA A 306 9.31 -15.42 16.38
N THR A 307 9.23 -15.96 15.16
CA THR A 307 9.94 -15.39 14.02
C THR A 307 9.17 -14.21 13.46
N CYS A 308 9.74 -13.01 13.54
CA CYS A 308 9.25 -11.88 12.74
C CYS A 308 9.45 -12.20 11.25
N ARG A 309 8.41 -12.02 10.44
CA ARG A 309 8.46 -12.20 8.98
C ARG A 309 7.76 -11.06 8.27
N SER A 310 8.16 -10.81 7.01
CA SER A 310 7.49 -9.85 6.14
C SER A 310 6.00 -10.18 5.98
N VAL A 311 5.14 -9.17 5.88
CA VAL A 311 3.71 -9.36 5.57
C VAL A 311 3.45 -10.06 4.23
N ILE A 312 4.40 -10.08 3.29
CA ILE A 312 4.29 -10.83 2.03
C ILE A 312 4.98 -12.22 2.07
N HIS A 313 5.42 -12.68 3.24
CA HIS A 313 5.95 -14.03 3.39
C HIS A 313 4.86 -15.07 3.06
N GLY A 314 5.13 -15.98 2.11
CA GLY A 314 4.14 -16.94 1.62
C GLY A 314 3.05 -16.33 0.71
N VAL A 315 3.21 -15.07 0.25
CA VAL A 315 2.25 -14.40 -0.64
C VAL A 315 2.82 -14.27 -2.06
N GLU A 316 2.00 -14.61 -3.06
CA GLU A 316 2.35 -14.46 -4.46
C GLU A 316 2.56 -12.98 -4.84
N THR A 317 3.66 -12.67 -5.54
CA THR A 317 3.97 -11.27 -5.89
C THR A 317 4.80 -11.15 -7.17
N THR A 318 4.82 -9.94 -7.74
CA THR A 318 5.82 -9.48 -8.71
C THR A 318 6.51 -8.20 -8.22
N THR A 319 7.57 -7.76 -8.90
CA THR A 319 8.26 -6.48 -8.66
C THR A 319 9.15 -6.12 -9.87
N ALA A 320 9.88 -5.01 -9.81
CA ALA A 320 10.86 -4.60 -10.81
C ALA A 320 11.94 -5.70 -10.99
N PRO A 321 12.06 -6.32 -12.18
CA PRO A 321 12.95 -7.47 -12.35
C PRO A 321 14.41 -7.05 -12.44
N THR A 322 15.33 -7.91 -11.96
CA THR A 322 16.77 -7.62 -11.85
C THR A 322 17.40 -7.16 -13.17
N TRP A 323 16.97 -7.74 -14.30
CA TRP A 323 17.47 -7.37 -15.62
C TRP A 323 17.15 -5.92 -15.99
N LEU A 324 15.97 -5.41 -15.60
CA LEU A 324 15.55 -4.05 -15.90
C LEU A 324 16.35 -3.03 -15.08
N GLU A 325 16.64 -3.32 -13.80
CA GLU A 325 17.50 -2.49 -12.97
C GLU A 325 18.94 -2.43 -13.50
N ASN A 326 19.45 -3.55 -14.02
CA ASN A 326 20.79 -3.62 -14.60
C ASN A 326 20.87 -2.88 -15.95
N VAL A 327 19.90 -3.07 -16.85
CA VAL A 327 19.79 -2.33 -18.13
C VAL A 327 19.66 -0.83 -17.86
N GLY A 328 18.75 -0.43 -16.97
CA GLY A 328 18.56 0.96 -16.57
C GLY A 328 19.84 1.57 -15.99
N THR A 329 20.51 0.88 -15.06
CA THR A 329 21.80 1.34 -14.49
C THR A 329 22.87 1.55 -15.56
N THR A 330 22.96 0.64 -16.54
CA THR A 330 23.96 0.69 -17.61
C THR A 330 23.71 1.87 -18.54
N ILE A 331 22.46 2.05 -19.00
CA ILE A 331 22.06 3.18 -19.84
C ILE A 331 22.27 4.51 -19.09
N SER A 332 21.88 4.60 -17.82
CA SER A 332 22.07 5.79 -17.00
C SER A 332 23.54 6.15 -16.81
N ALA A 333 24.42 5.16 -16.59
CA ALA A 333 25.85 5.39 -16.44
C ALA A 333 26.51 5.97 -17.70
N VAL A 334 26.10 5.50 -18.89
CA VAL A 334 26.53 6.05 -20.20
C VAL A 334 26.12 7.51 -20.37
N HIS A 335 25.03 7.94 -19.73
CA HIS A 335 24.54 9.33 -19.73
C HIS A 335 24.99 10.14 -18.49
N GLY A 336 26.02 9.68 -17.76
CA GLY A 336 26.61 10.38 -16.61
C GLY A 336 25.91 10.15 -15.26
N PHE A 337 24.79 9.42 -15.23
CA PHE A 337 24.02 9.15 -14.02
C PHE A 337 24.36 7.77 -13.43
N LYS A 338 25.40 7.71 -12.59
CA LYS A 338 25.79 6.46 -11.91
C LYS A 338 24.69 5.95 -10.97
N ASN A 339 24.45 4.63 -10.99
CA ASN A 339 23.55 3.90 -10.07
C ASN A 339 22.09 4.37 -10.01
N MET A 340 21.55 5.00 -11.08
CA MET A 340 20.18 5.55 -11.09
C MET A 340 19.08 4.51 -10.75
N PHE A 341 19.27 3.22 -10.98
CA PHE A 341 18.23 2.20 -10.71
C PHE A 341 18.48 1.34 -9.46
N LYS A 342 19.66 1.45 -8.85
CA LYS A 342 20.06 0.63 -7.71
C LYS A 342 19.86 1.40 -6.40
N THR A 343 18.71 1.15 -5.77
CA THR A 343 18.40 1.66 -4.43
C THR A 343 19.28 0.97 -3.37
N TYR A 344 19.59 -0.32 -3.56
CA TYR A 344 20.45 -1.14 -2.69
C TYR A 344 21.50 -1.88 -3.51
N GLN A 345 22.44 -2.56 -2.84
CA GLN A 345 23.41 -3.44 -3.51
C GLN A 345 22.74 -4.69 -4.09
N LYS A 346 21.85 -5.30 -3.29
CA LYS A 346 20.95 -6.38 -3.71
C LYS A 346 19.83 -5.78 -4.58
N SER A 347 19.38 -6.49 -5.62
CA SER A 347 18.32 -5.98 -6.49
C SER A 347 16.97 -5.94 -5.78
N THR A 348 16.00 -5.23 -6.36
CA THR A 348 14.62 -5.22 -5.81
C THR A 348 14.01 -6.63 -5.85
N GLN A 349 14.16 -7.34 -6.97
CA GLN A 349 13.67 -8.71 -7.12
C GLN A 349 14.29 -9.67 -6.10
N ASP A 350 15.61 -9.65 -5.89
CA ASP A 350 16.24 -10.62 -4.99
C ASP A 350 15.84 -10.40 -3.52
N GLN A 351 15.53 -9.15 -3.12
CA GLN A 351 15.00 -8.83 -1.79
C GLN A 351 13.55 -9.31 -1.64
N VAL A 352 12.71 -9.10 -2.67
CA VAL A 352 11.32 -9.57 -2.66
C VAL A 352 11.25 -11.11 -2.64
N VAL A 353 12.08 -11.80 -3.44
CA VAL A 353 12.15 -13.28 -3.46
C VAL A 353 12.56 -13.84 -2.10
N GLU A 354 13.49 -13.19 -1.40
CA GLU A 354 13.89 -13.56 -0.03
C GLU A 354 12.75 -13.34 0.98
N ALA A 355 12.12 -12.16 0.96
CA ALA A 355 11.03 -11.82 1.90
C ALA A 355 9.78 -12.70 1.74
N VAL A 356 9.51 -13.17 0.52
CA VAL A 356 8.41 -14.10 0.21
C VAL A 356 8.69 -15.52 0.72
N GLY A 357 9.95 -15.89 0.97
CA GLY A 357 10.37 -17.18 1.54
C GLY A 357 10.32 -18.38 0.57
N ASN A 358 9.53 -18.32 -0.51
CA ASN A 358 9.47 -19.34 -1.56
C ASN A 358 9.58 -18.71 -2.96
N PRO A 359 10.66 -18.95 -3.72
CA PRO A 359 10.84 -18.41 -5.06
C PRO A 359 9.73 -18.77 -6.07
N ALA A 360 8.99 -19.87 -5.87
CA ALA A 360 7.89 -20.27 -6.75
C ALA A 360 6.68 -19.30 -6.69
N LEU A 361 6.59 -18.49 -5.63
CA LEU A 361 5.55 -17.45 -5.45
C LEU A 361 5.95 -16.12 -6.11
N PHE A 362 7.14 -16.02 -6.71
CA PHE A 362 7.58 -14.83 -7.43
C PHE A 362 7.30 -14.95 -8.94
N HIS A 363 6.52 -14.02 -9.47
CA HIS A 363 6.12 -13.99 -10.87
C HIS A 363 6.81 -12.85 -11.62
N ALA A 364 7.95 -13.11 -12.29
CA ALA A 364 8.73 -12.10 -13.00
C ALA A 364 8.00 -11.39 -14.17
N GLY A 365 6.89 -11.97 -14.64
CA GLY A 365 6.18 -11.52 -15.84
C GLY A 365 6.91 -11.91 -17.14
N PRO A 366 6.41 -11.48 -18.31
CA PRO A 366 7.04 -11.77 -19.59
C PRO A 366 8.38 -11.02 -19.72
N PRO A 367 9.37 -11.55 -20.47
CA PRO A 367 10.70 -10.96 -20.65
C PRO A 367 10.72 -9.75 -21.61
N ASN A 368 9.56 -9.11 -21.83
CA ASN A 368 9.38 -7.98 -22.72
C ASN A 368 8.60 -6.86 -22.00
N MET A 369 8.52 -5.69 -22.65
CA MET A 369 7.86 -4.50 -22.09
C MET A 369 6.32 -4.56 -22.14
N LYS A 370 5.71 -5.74 -22.39
CA LYS A 370 4.25 -5.86 -22.35
C LYS A 370 3.75 -5.70 -20.90
N PRO A 371 2.71 -4.87 -20.65
CA PRO A 371 2.11 -4.72 -19.32
C PRO A 371 1.79 -6.04 -18.63
N PHE A 372 2.17 -6.16 -17.36
CA PHE A 372 1.97 -7.34 -16.54
C PHE A 372 1.80 -6.98 -15.06
N THR A 373 0.88 -7.68 -14.40
CA THR A 373 0.58 -7.51 -12.98
C THR A 373 0.12 -8.84 -12.40
N HIS A 374 0.49 -9.13 -11.16
CA HIS A 374 0.05 -10.33 -10.46
C HIS A 374 -0.99 -9.98 -9.38
N SER A 375 -2.07 -10.77 -9.29
CA SER A 375 -3.04 -10.69 -8.18
C SER A 375 -2.88 -11.94 -7.34
N ALA A 376 -2.65 -11.81 -6.04
CA ALA A 376 -2.44 -12.97 -5.18
C ALA A 376 -3.70 -13.83 -5.03
N SER A 377 -3.54 -15.15 -5.07
CA SER A 377 -4.63 -16.10 -4.83
C SER A 377 -5.15 -16.07 -3.38
N THR A 378 -4.31 -15.67 -2.42
CA THR A 378 -4.58 -15.68 -0.96
C THR A 378 -5.01 -14.34 -0.38
N HIS A 379 -4.73 -13.22 -1.07
CA HIS A 379 -4.98 -11.86 -0.60
C HIS A 379 -5.57 -11.00 -1.72
N HIS A 380 -6.34 -9.97 -1.39
CA HIS A 380 -6.69 -8.85 -2.28
C HIS A 380 -5.47 -7.94 -2.49
N TYR A 381 -4.37 -8.54 -2.95
CA TYR A 381 -3.08 -7.90 -3.17
C TYR A 381 -2.74 -7.92 -4.66
N VAL A 382 -2.51 -6.75 -5.24
CA VAL A 382 -2.11 -6.57 -6.63
C VAL A 382 -0.69 -6.02 -6.70
N SER A 383 0.21 -6.74 -7.38
CA SER A 383 1.60 -6.33 -7.59
C SER A 383 1.90 -6.03 -9.05
N ALA A 384 2.81 -5.10 -9.29
CA ALA A 384 3.22 -4.64 -10.61
C ALA A 384 4.73 -4.37 -10.66
N ARG A 385 5.34 -4.37 -11.85
CA ARG A 385 6.81 -4.34 -11.95
C ARG A 385 7.35 -2.92 -12.08
N TYR A 386 6.78 -2.10 -12.96
CA TYR A 386 7.27 -0.74 -13.27
C TYR A 386 6.17 0.12 -13.94
N PRO A 387 6.36 1.44 -14.15
CA PRO A 387 5.26 2.37 -14.50
C PRO A 387 4.46 2.08 -15.78
N ILE A 388 4.96 1.27 -16.71
CA ILE A 388 4.18 0.81 -17.88
C ILE A 388 3.02 -0.10 -17.45
N ASP A 389 3.16 -0.79 -16.31
CA ASP A 389 2.11 -1.67 -15.75
C ASP A 389 0.98 -0.87 -15.07
N SER A 390 1.09 0.47 -14.89
CA SER A 390 0.17 1.27 -14.05
C SER A 390 -1.30 1.18 -14.45
N ARG A 391 -1.61 1.31 -15.74
CA ARG A 391 -2.98 1.22 -16.26
C ARG A 391 -3.62 -0.12 -15.90
N LEU A 392 -2.91 -1.22 -16.17
CA LEU A 392 -3.39 -2.58 -15.87
C LEU A 392 -3.52 -2.82 -14.36
N THR A 393 -2.58 -2.30 -13.56
CA THR A 393 -2.61 -2.40 -12.09
C THR A 393 -3.87 -1.75 -11.54
N SER A 394 -4.20 -0.57 -12.04
CA SER A 394 -5.35 0.23 -11.58
C SER A 394 -6.67 -0.47 -11.88
N LEU A 395 -6.80 -1.09 -13.05
CA LEU A 395 -7.98 -1.89 -13.40
C LEU A 395 -8.15 -3.09 -12.45
N HIS A 396 -7.08 -3.84 -12.18
CA HIS A 396 -7.15 -4.96 -11.23
C HIS A 396 -7.41 -4.50 -9.78
N VAL A 397 -6.98 -3.30 -9.37
CA VAL A 397 -7.34 -2.74 -8.06
C VAL A 397 -8.84 -2.47 -7.96
N LEU A 398 -9.47 -1.89 -8.99
CA LEU A 398 -10.93 -1.70 -9.02
C LEU A 398 -11.68 -3.03 -8.99
N GLU A 399 -11.20 -4.05 -9.70
CA GLU A 399 -11.75 -5.41 -9.64
C GLU A 399 -11.62 -6.03 -8.24
N GLU A 400 -10.45 -5.92 -7.58
CA GLU A 400 -10.26 -6.42 -6.22
C GLU A 400 -11.12 -5.67 -5.19
N ILE A 401 -11.34 -4.36 -5.34
CA ILE A 401 -12.28 -3.60 -4.49
C ILE A 401 -13.71 -4.15 -4.65
N ALA A 402 -14.13 -4.44 -5.88
CA ALA A 402 -15.45 -5.02 -6.15
C ALA A 402 -15.58 -6.45 -5.57
N LEU A 403 -14.53 -7.26 -5.64
CA LEU A 403 -14.48 -8.59 -5.01
C LEU A 403 -14.50 -8.51 -3.48
N ALA A 404 -13.64 -7.71 -2.89
CA ALA A 404 -13.52 -7.50 -1.44
C ALA A 404 -14.84 -7.06 -0.80
N ARG A 405 -15.53 -6.09 -1.43
CA ARG A 405 -16.85 -5.63 -0.98
C ARG A 405 -17.97 -6.65 -1.22
N LYS A 406 -17.85 -7.53 -2.23
CA LYS A 406 -18.77 -8.65 -2.44
C LYS A 406 -18.56 -9.79 -1.43
N GLU A 407 -17.33 -10.05 -1.00
CA GLU A 407 -17.03 -10.97 0.11
C GLU A 407 -17.59 -10.44 1.45
N TRP A 408 -17.66 -9.12 1.62
CA TRP A 408 -18.30 -8.47 2.76
C TRP A 408 -19.84 -8.60 2.74
N GLY A 409 -20.50 -8.11 1.69
CA GLY A 409 -21.97 -8.04 1.61
C GLY A 409 -22.71 -9.38 1.62
N LYS A 410 -22.01 -10.51 1.49
CA LYS A 410 -22.58 -11.85 1.69
C LYS A 410 -22.81 -12.23 3.15
N VAL A 411 -22.11 -11.59 4.09
CA VAL A 411 -22.16 -11.92 5.53
C VAL A 411 -23.22 -11.10 6.26
N SER A 412 -23.52 -9.88 5.81
CA SER A 412 -24.56 -9.01 6.38
C SER A 412 -26.01 -9.46 6.07
N VAL A 413 -26.22 -10.69 5.59
CA VAL A 413 -27.52 -11.24 5.14
C VAL A 413 -27.73 -12.68 5.66
N GLN A 414 -26.99 -13.10 6.69
CA GLN A 414 -27.17 -14.38 7.39
C GLN A 414 -27.52 -14.15 8.86
#